data_AF-A0A8X7XIC7-F1
#
_entry.id   AF-A0A8X7XIC7-F1
#
_cell.length_a   1.000
_cell.length_b   1.000
_cell.length_c   1.000
_cell.angle_alpha   90.00
_cell.angle_beta   90.00
_cell.angle_gamma   90.00
#
_symmetry.space_group_name_H-M   'P 1'
#
loop_
_entity.id
_entity.type
_entity.pdbx_description
1 polymer ?
#
loop_
_entity_poly.entity_id
_entity_poly.type
_entity_poly.pdbx_seq_one_letter_code
_entity_poly.pdbx_strand_id
1 'polypeptide(L)'
;MALLRKKEDIIYENSHIRVFPDFSPATAIKRAAFYNIKQRLRQASVKYGLLYPAKLKVEWQGHFYVFASKEEAENELRKLIPDYSDT
;
A
#
# COMPACT_ATOMS: atom_id res chain seq x y z
N MET A 1 -7.82 -8.42 -19.04
CA MET A 1 -6.49 -8.93 -19.44
C MET A 1 -5.46 -8.53 -18.40
N ALA A 2 -5.18 -9.38 -17.40
CA ALA A 2 -4.15 -9.13 -16.38
C ALA A 2 -2.93 -9.97 -16.71
N LEU A 3 -1.96 -9.38 -17.42
CA LEU A 3 -0.68 -10.05 -17.70
C LEU A 3 0.08 -10.17 -16.37
N LEU A 4 0.38 -11.40 -15.95
CA LEU A 4 1.19 -11.69 -14.77
C LEU A 4 2.47 -10.85 -14.80
N ARG A 5 2.62 -9.94 -13.84
CA ARG A 5 3.92 -9.33 -13.51
C ARG A 5 4.79 -10.41 -12.86
N LYS A 6 5.40 -11.26 -13.67
CA LYS A 6 6.65 -11.90 -13.26
C LYS A 6 7.67 -10.78 -13.12
N LYS A 7 8.02 -10.43 -11.87
CA LYS A 7 9.22 -9.64 -11.57
C LYS A 7 10.41 -10.57 -11.79
N GLU A 8 10.75 -10.84 -13.03
CA GLU A 8 12.06 -11.40 -13.32
C GLU A 8 13.06 -10.26 -13.09
N ASP A 9 14.09 -10.50 -12.27
CA ASP A 9 15.20 -9.58 -12.11
C ASP A 9 15.87 -9.45 -13.47
N ILE A 10 15.67 -8.31 -14.14
CA ILE A 10 16.31 -8.03 -15.42
C ILE A 10 17.76 -7.64 -15.09
N ILE A 11 18.68 -8.59 -15.26
CA ILE A 11 20.12 -8.34 -15.14
C ILE A 11 20.64 -8.06 -16.54
N TYR A 12 21.11 -6.83 -16.78
CA TYR A 12 21.78 -6.44 -18.02
C TYR A 12 23.19 -5.96 -17.67
N GLU A 13 24.22 -6.55 -18.29
CA GLU A 13 25.64 -6.18 -18.09
C GLU A 13 26.03 -6.03 -16.61
N ASN A 14 25.78 -7.06 -15.80
CA ASN A 14 26.05 -7.08 -14.35
C ASN A 14 25.29 -6.02 -13.51
N SER A 15 24.33 -5.30 -14.10
CA SER A 15 23.53 -4.28 -13.45
C SER A 15 22.06 -4.71 -13.33
N HIS A 16 21.50 -4.57 -12.13
CA HIS A 16 20.10 -4.86 -11.86
C HIS A 16 19.21 -3.71 -12.37
N ILE A 17 18.44 -3.96 -13.43
CA ILE A 17 17.48 -2.99 -13.96
C ILE A 17 16.15 -3.15 -13.23
N ARG A 18 15.71 -2.07 -12.57
CA ARG A 18 14.39 -2.00 -11.96
C ARG A 18 13.45 -1.20 -12.86
N VAL A 19 12.52 -1.89 -13.50
CA VAL A 19 11.47 -1.25 -14.29
C VAL A 19 10.35 -0.81 -13.36
N PHE A 20 10.26 0.50 -13.14
CA PHE A 20 9.13 1.11 -12.45
C PHE A 20 8.16 1.70 -13.48
N PRO A 21 6.86 1.48 -13.35
CA PRO A 21 5.89 2.26 -14.11
C PRO A 21 6.02 3.75 -13.74
N ASP A 22 5.97 4.60 -14.75
CA ASP A 22 6.12 6.04 -14.59
C ASP A 22 4.90 6.59 -13.83
N PHE A 23 5.12 7.11 -12.62
CA PHE A 23 4.07 7.64 -11.78
C PHE A 23 4.15 9.16 -11.76
N SER A 24 3.04 9.83 -12.08
CA SER A 24 2.93 11.28 -11.86
C SER A 24 3.28 11.65 -10.41
N PRO A 25 3.99 12.77 -10.17
CA PRO A 25 4.39 13.20 -8.82
C PRO A 25 3.21 13.34 -7.85
N ALA A 26 2.03 13.74 -8.34
CA ALA A 26 0.81 13.79 -7.55
C ALA A 26 0.39 12.40 -6.99
N THR A 27 0.63 11.34 -7.75
CA THR A 27 0.37 9.97 -7.30
C THR A 27 1.42 9.49 -6.31
N ALA A 28 2.69 9.86 -6.51
CA ALA A 28 3.77 9.54 -5.58
C ALA A 28 3.55 10.18 -4.20
N ILE A 29 3.14 11.45 -4.15
CA ILE A 29 2.83 12.17 -2.90
C ILE A 29 1.68 11.48 -2.16
N LYS A 30 0.60 11.12 -2.87
CA LYS A 30 -0.53 10.38 -2.27
C LYS A 30 -0.06 9.04 -1.69
N ARG A 31 0.82 8.32 -2.40
CA ARG A 31 1.38 7.05 -1.89
C ARG A 31 2.30 7.21 -0.69
N ALA A 32 3.07 8.30 -0.64
CA ALA A 32 3.89 8.64 0.51
C ALA A 32 3.02 8.93 1.74
N ALA A 33 1.86 9.57 1.56
CA ALA A 33 0.91 9.84 2.64
C ALA A 33 0.39 8.53 3.30
N PHE A 34 0.29 7.43 2.54
CA PHE A 34 -0.05 6.11 3.07
C PHE A 34 1.11 5.38 3.77
N TYR A 35 2.33 5.95 3.82
CA TYR A 35 3.48 5.30 4.47
C TYR A 35 3.26 5.09 5.97
N ASN A 36 2.75 6.11 6.67
CA ASN A 36 2.47 6.02 8.10
C ASN A 36 1.43 4.93 8.40
N ILE A 37 0.39 4.83 7.57
CA ILE A 37 -0.65 3.80 7.72
C ILE A 37 -0.05 2.40 7.49
N LYS A 38 0.81 2.22 6.48
CA LYS A 38 1.50 0.94 6.24
C LYS A 38 2.37 0.51 7.42
N GLN A 39 3.11 1.46 8.02
CA GLN A 39 3.94 1.17 9.19
C GLN A 39 3.09 0.68 10.36
N ARG A 40 1.97 1.36 10.62
CA ARG A 40 1.01 0.99 11.67
C ARG A 40 0.35 -0.36 11.40
N LEU A 41 -0.07 -0.62 10.16
CA LEU A 41 -0.64 -1.91 9.76
C LEU A 41 0.37 -3.05 9.88
N ARG A 42 1.65 -2.79 9.63
CA ARG A 42 2.73 -3.76 9.83
C ARG A 42 2.94 -4.07 11.32
N GLN A 43 2.84 -3.08 12.19
CA GLN A 43 2.89 -3.28 13.65
C GLN A 43 1.68 -4.10 14.14
N ALA A 44 0.49 -3.80 13.62
CA ALA A 44 -0.74 -4.54 13.93
C ALA A 44 -0.82 -5.93 13.24
N SER A 45 0.22 -6.35 12.51
CA SER A 45 0.29 -7.60 11.75
C SER A 45 -0.90 -7.82 10.78
N VAL A 46 -1.44 -6.73 10.24
CA VAL A 46 -2.58 -6.75 9.32
C VAL A 46 -2.11 -6.88 7.88
N LYS A 47 -2.78 -7.73 7.09
CA LYS A 47 -2.51 -7.85 5.66
C LYS A 47 -3.00 -6.61 4.93
N TYR A 48 -2.12 -5.97 4.18
CA TYR A 48 -2.46 -4.81 3.36
C TYR A 48 -1.80 -4.87 1.98
N GLY A 49 -2.42 -4.19 1.02
CA GLY A 49 -1.94 -4.02 -0.34
C GLY A 49 -2.21 -2.61 -0.84
N LEU A 50 -1.36 -2.11 -1.73
CA LEU A 50 -1.57 -0.80 -2.37
C LEU A 50 -1.94 -1.02 -3.82
N LEU A 51 -3.19 -0.69 -4.17
CA LEU A 51 -3.73 -0.74 -5.52
C LEU A 51 -3.39 0.55 -6.27
N TYR A 52 -3.18 0.42 -7.57
CA TYR A 52 -3.02 1.56 -8.47
C TYR A 52 -4.34 2.37 -8.53
N PRO A 53 -4.31 3.71 -8.58
CA PRO A 53 -3.15 4.59 -8.51
C PRO A 53 -2.64 4.86 -7.08
N ALA A 54 -3.53 5.00 -6.10
CA ALA A 54 -3.18 5.20 -4.68
C ALA A 54 -4.34 4.78 -3.77
N LYS A 55 -4.79 3.53 -3.92
CA LYS A 55 -5.87 2.97 -3.08
C LYS A 55 -5.30 1.96 -2.11
N LEU A 56 -5.52 2.15 -0.82
CA LEU A 56 -5.06 1.22 0.21
C LEU A 56 -6.11 0.12 0.40
N LYS A 57 -5.74 -1.12 0.10
CA LYS A 57 -6.54 -2.31 0.41
C LYS A 57 -6.07 -2.88 1.75
N VAL A 58 -6.97 -2.98 2.71
CA VAL A 58 -6.72 -3.60 4.02
C VAL A 58 -7.63 -4.81 4.16
N GLU A 59 -7.07 -5.94 4.58
CA GLU A 59 -7.84 -7.15 4.90
C GLU A 59 -7.92 -7.27 6.43
N TRP A 60 -9.13 -7.12 6.98
CA TRP A 60 -9.37 -7.24 8.41
C TRP A 60 -10.53 -8.21 8.64
N GLN A 61 -10.30 -9.26 9.43
CA GLN A 61 -11.32 -10.26 9.79
C GLN A 61 -12.12 -10.81 8.58
N GLY A 62 -11.43 -11.12 7.47
CA GLY A 62 -12.04 -11.65 6.25
C GLY A 62 -12.77 -10.61 5.38
N HIS A 63 -12.79 -9.34 5.77
CA HIS A 63 -13.36 -8.24 4.99
C HIS A 63 -12.25 -7.42 4.33
N PHE A 64 -12.48 -7.07 3.06
CA PHE A 64 -11.58 -6.22 2.30
C PHE A 64 -12.10 -4.79 2.28
N TYR A 65 -11.34 -3.87 2.87
CA TYR A 65 -11.62 -2.44 2.81
C TYR A 65 -10.67 -1.79 1.80
N VAL A 66 -11.21 -0.90 0.96
CA VAL A 66 -10.42 -0.16 -0.03
C VAL A 66 -10.63 1.32 0.19
N PHE A 67 -9.57 2.00 0.62
CA PHE A 67 -9.59 3.43 0.91
C PHE A 67 -8.89 4.22 -0.18
N ALA A 68 -9.51 5.31 -0.63
CA ALA A 68 -8.90 6.22 -1.61
C ALA A 68 -8.19 7.41 -0.95
N SER A 69 -8.55 7.74 0.29
CA SER A 69 -7.97 8.85 1.06
C SER A 69 -7.26 8.35 2.31
N LYS A 70 -6.22 9.09 2.73
CA LYS A 70 -5.47 8.82 3.96
C LYS A 70 -6.37 9.00 5.19
N GLU A 71 -7.13 10.09 5.23
CA GLU A 71 -7.99 10.46 6.37
C GLU A 71 -9.11 9.44 6.59
N GLU A 72 -9.73 9.00 5.50
CA GLU A 72 -10.75 7.96 5.52
C GLU A 72 -10.19 6.63 6.04
N ALA A 73 -9.00 6.24 5.57
CA ALA A 73 -8.31 5.06 6.07
C ALA A 73 -7.97 5.18 7.56
N GLU A 74 -7.44 6.31 8.03
CA GLU A 74 -7.12 6.49 9.46
C GLU A 74 -8.36 6.43 10.34
N ASN A 75 -9.46 7.07 9.93
CA ASN A 75 -10.72 7.05 10.67
C ASN A 75 -11.32 5.65 10.76
N GLU A 76 -11.30 4.90 9.65
CA GLU A 76 -11.85 3.54 9.63
C GLU A 76 -10.93 2.56 10.37
N LEU A 77 -9.61 2.69 10.27
CA LEU A 77 -8.68 1.86 11.03
C LEU A 77 -8.78 2.11 12.53
N ARG A 78 -8.98 3.36 12.96
CA ARG A 78 -9.21 3.71 14.37
C ARG A 78 -10.49 3.07 14.93
N LYS A 79 -11.53 2.90 14.11
CA LYS A 79 -12.77 2.23 14.53
C LYS A 79 -12.63 0.71 14.57
N LEU A 80 -11.96 0.14 13.57
CA LEU A 80 -11.87 -1.32 13.38
C LEU A 80 -10.86 -1.98 14.32
N ILE A 81 -9.81 -1.26 14.70
CA ILE A 81 -8.73 -1.76 15.55
C ILE A 81 -8.68 -0.87 16.80
N PRO A 82 -9.32 -1.27 17.91
CA PRO A 82 -9.24 -0.51 19.17
C PRO A 82 -7.84 -0.53 19.81
N ASP A 83 -6.96 -1.44 19.37
CA ASP A 83 -5.51 -1.48 19.68
C ASP A 83 -4.69 -0.57 18.74
N TYR A 84 -5.35 0.31 17.97
CA TYR A 84 -4.71 1.41 17.27
C TYR A 84 -4.40 2.53 18.28
N SER A 85 -3.68 2.19 19.34
CA SER A 85 -3.24 3.14 20.37
C SER A 85 -1.84 3.63 20.02
N ASP A 86 -1.73 4.96 19.97
CA ASP A 86 -0.48 5.71 19.79
C ASP A 86 0.64 5.17 20.68
N THR A 87 1.69 4.64 20.05
CA THR A 87 3.06 4.79 20.54
C THR A 87 3.95 5.25 19.40
#